data_AF-A0A920F598-F1
#
_entry.id   AF-A0A920F598-F1
#
_cell.length_a   1.000
_cell.length_b   1.000
_cell.length_c   1.000
_cell.angle_alpha   90.00
_cell.angle_beta   90.00
_cell.angle_gamma   90.00
#
_symmetry.space_group_name_H-M   'P 1'
#
loop_
_entity.id
_entity.type
_entity.pdbx_description
1 polymer ?
#
loop_
_entity_poly.entity_id
_entity_poly.type
_entity_poly.pdbx_seq_one_letter_code
_entity_poly.pdbx_strand_id
1 'polypeptide(L)'
;MRKDLKIDDPVGAISAHGTVGIYGVMVVPFTSDASFLWQFYGVLAIAGFTYVASLIVIYVINMFLTIRATDEEQMAGLDSTEIGVEAYPEFD
;
A
#
# COMPACT_ATOMS: atom_id res chain seq x y z
N MET A 1 -5.62 -10.06 -5.04
CA MET A 1 -6.09 -10.51 -3.70
C MET A 1 -5.36 -11.79 -3.27
N ARG A 2 -4.46 -11.72 -2.28
CA ARG A 2 -3.86 -12.93 -1.68
C ARG A 2 -4.87 -13.56 -0.73
N LYS A 3 -5.53 -14.64 -1.14
CA LYS A 3 -6.58 -15.30 -0.34
C LYS A 3 -6.04 -15.95 0.94
N ASP A 4 -4.77 -16.34 0.96
CA ASP A 4 -4.17 -17.10 2.06
C ASP A 4 -3.93 -16.27 3.31
N LEU A 5 -3.65 -14.97 3.15
CA LEU A 5 -3.33 -14.06 4.26
C LEU A 5 -4.51 -13.19 4.69
N LYS A 6 -5.63 -13.23 3.94
CA LYS A 6 -6.80 -12.36 4.15
C LYS A 6 -6.43 -10.86 4.22
N ILE A 7 -5.40 -10.47 3.47
CA ILE A 7 -5.01 -9.07 3.28
C ILE A 7 -5.43 -8.67 1.88
N ASP A 8 -6.27 -7.64 1.81
CA ASP A 8 -6.62 -7.03 0.54
C ASP A 8 -5.67 -5.87 0.23
N ASP A 9 -4.97 -6.01 -0.89
CA ASP A 9 -4.06 -5.01 -1.45
C ASP A 9 -4.69 -4.57 -2.77
N PRO A 10 -5.58 -3.56 -2.73
CA PRO A 10 -6.56 -3.30 -3.79
C PRO A 10 -5.90 -2.92 -5.12
N VAL A 11 -4.71 -2.31 -5.07
CA VAL A 11 -3.94 -1.89 -6.24
C VAL A 11 -2.70 -2.76 -6.48
N GLY A 12 -2.49 -3.78 -5.66
CA GLY A 12 -1.32 -4.66 -5.75
C GLY A 12 0.01 -3.97 -5.37
N ALA A 13 -0.03 -2.91 -4.56
CA ALA A 13 1.13 -2.10 -4.22
C ALA A 13 2.25 -2.91 -3.54
N ILE A 14 1.90 -3.83 -2.65
CA ILE A 14 2.86 -4.68 -1.95
C ILE A 14 3.56 -5.59 -2.95
N SER A 15 2.82 -6.18 -3.88
CA SER A 15 3.41 -7.05 -4.91
C SER A 15 4.24 -6.28 -5.93
N ALA A 16 3.71 -5.20 -6.52
CA ALA A 16 4.33 -4.50 -7.64
C ALA A 16 5.48 -3.59 -7.21
N HIS A 17 5.42 -3.00 -6.01
CA HIS A 17 6.44 -2.07 -5.52
C HIS A 17 7.24 -2.66 -4.36
N GLY A 18 6.57 -3.28 -3.38
CA GLY A 18 7.26 -3.89 -2.22
C GLY A 18 8.18 -5.04 -2.64
N THR A 19 7.62 -6.13 -3.17
CA THR A 19 8.39 -7.32 -3.56
C THR A 19 9.41 -7.02 -4.67
N VAL A 20 8.98 -6.32 -5.73
CA VAL A 20 9.86 -5.99 -6.86
C VAL A 20 10.96 -5.00 -6.45
N GLY A 21 10.65 -4.03 -5.58
CA GLY A 21 11.64 -3.10 -5.04
C GLY A 21 12.70 -3.81 -4.19
N ILE A 22 12.28 -4.73 -3.31
CA ILE A 22 13.19 -5.58 -2.54
C ILE A 22 14.10 -6.36 -3.50
N TYR A 23 13.50 -7.06 -4.47
CA TYR A 23 14.28 -7.81 -5.46
C TYR A 23 15.29 -6.91 -6.19
N GLY A 24 14.85 -5.75 -6.68
CA GLY A 24 15.69 -4.79 -7.38
C GLY A 24 16.91 -4.35 -6.58
N VAL A 25 16.72 -4.01 -5.30
CA VAL A 25 17.82 -3.62 -4.40
C VAL A 25 18.78 -4.79 -4.14
N MET A 26 18.23 -5.99 -3.93
CA MET A 26 19.03 -7.20 -3.64
C MET A 26 19.87 -7.67 -4.83
N VAL A 27 19.49 -7.32 -6.07
CA VAL A 27 20.27 -7.70 -7.27
C VAL A 27 21.32 -6.66 -7.71
N VAL A 28 21.37 -5.48 -7.08
CA VAL A 28 22.40 -4.45 -7.36
C VAL A 28 23.86 -4.96 -7.28
N PRO A 29 24.24 -5.84 -6.32
CA PRO A 29 25.59 -6.40 -6.24
C PRO A 29 25.99 -7.27 -7.44
N PHE A 30 25.05 -7.68 -8.29
CA PHE A 30 25.33 -8.49 -9.48
C PHE A 30 25.64 -7.64 -10.71
N THR A 31 25.44 -6.31 -10.62
CA THR A 31 25.67 -5.36 -11.71
C THR A 31 26.62 -4.23 -11.32
N SER A 32 27.14 -4.24 -10.09
CA SER A 32 28.03 -3.21 -9.54
C SER A 32 28.86 -3.75 -8.37
N ASP A 33 29.85 -2.99 -7.89
CA ASP A 33 30.67 -3.34 -6.72
C ASP A 33 29.95 -3.11 -5.37
N ALA A 34 28.63 -2.93 -5.37
CA ALA A 34 27.86 -2.75 -4.15
C ALA A 34 27.87 -4.02 -3.29
N SER A 35 27.96 -3.85 -1.97
CA SER A 35 27.90 -4.98 -1.04
C SER A 35 26.48 -5.50 -0.87
N PHE A 36 26.30 -6.81 -1.02
CA PHE A 36 25.03 -7.48 -0.75
C PHE A 36 24.50 -7.25 0.66
N LEU A 37 25.37 -7.31 1.67
CA LEU A 37 24.96 -7.11 3.07
C LEU A 37 24.48 -5.67 3.30
N TRP A 38 25.16 -4.67 2.73
CA TRP A 38 24.73 -3.28 2.86
C TRP A 38 23.41 -3.01 2.12
N GLN A 39 23.17 -3.63 0.96
CA GLN A 39 21.88 -3.56 0.27
C GLN A 39 20.75 -4.20 1.10
N PHE A 40 21.01 -5.35 1.71
CA PHE A 40 20.06 -6.02 2.60
C PHE A 40 19.70 -5.16 3.83
N TYR A 41 20.70 -4.56 4.50
CA TYR A 41 20.44 -3.62 5.59
C TYR A 41 19.64 -2.40 5.13
N GLY A 42 19.92 -1.90 3.91
CA GLY A 42 19.13 -0.84 3.28
C GLY A 42 17.66 -1.24 3.11
N VAL A 43 17.39 -2.44 2.59
CA VAL A 43 16.02 -2.97 2.47
C VAL A 43 15.31 -3.01 3.83
N LEU A 44 15.96 -3.55 4.87
CA LEU A 44 15.39 -3.62 6.21
C LEU A 44 15.12 -2.22 6.79
N ALA A 45 16.04 -1.28 6.59
CA ALA A 45 15.88 0.09 7.05
C ALA A 45 14.69 0.78 6.35
N ILE A 46 14.59 0.66 5.03
CA ILE A 46 13.49 1.24 4.24
C ILE A 46 12.15 0.60 4.65
N ALA A 47 12.07 -0.73 4.70
CA ALA A 47 10.84 -1.43 5.05
C ALA A 47 10.40 -1.11 6.49
N GLY A 48 11.33 -1.18 7.44
CA GLY A 48 11.06 -0.91 8.85
C GLY A 48 10.64 0.54 9.10
N PHE A 49 11.38 1.51 8.55
CA PHE A 49 11.03 2.92 8.66
C PHE A 49 9.67 3.21 8.02
N THR A 50 9.46 2.78 6.76
CA THR A 50 8.25 3.10 6.03
C THR A 50 7.02 2.51 6.71
N TYR A 51 7.08 1.25 7.16
CA TYR A 51 5.97 0.60 7.85
C TYR A 51 5.62 1.29 9.19
N VAL A 52 6.63 1.56 10.03
CA VAL A 52 6.40 2.20 11.33
C VAL A 52 5.91 3.63 11.16
N ALA A 53 6.55 4.41 10.27
CA ALA A 53 6.14 5.78 10.00
C ALA A 53 4.73 5.85 9.41
N SER A 54 4.39 4.98 8.44
CA SER A 54 3.04 4.97 7.85
C SER A 54 1.98 4.57 8.86
N LEU A 55 2.25 3.58 9.72
CA LEU A 55 1.34 3.21 10.80
C LEU A 55 1.09 4.37 11.76
N ILE A 56 2.14 5.06 12.19
CA ILE A 56 2.01 6.22 13.09
C ILE A 56 1.19 7.32 12.42
N VAL A 57 1.52 7.68 11.17
CA VAL A 57 0.82 8.75 10.44
C VAL A 57 -0.65 8.40 10.25
N ILE A 58 -0.96 7.19 9.77
CA ILE A 58 -2.34 6.75 9.57
C ILE A 58 -3.09 6.73 10.90
N TYR A 59 -2.49 6.19 11.95
CA TYR A 59 -3.09 6.18 13.28
C TYR A 59 -3.42 7.59 13.76
N VAL A 60 -2.46 8.53 13.64
CA VAL A 60 -2.66 9.92 14.04
C VAL A 60 -3.75 10.60 13.25
N ILE A 61 -3.78 10.45 11.93
CA ILE A 61 -4.86 11.00 11.09
C ILE A 61 -6.20 10.43 11.56
N ASN A 62 -6.28 9.11 11.77
CA ASN A 62 -7.51 8.44 12.16
C ASN A 62 -8.04 8.81 13.56
N MET A 63 -7.23 9.47 14.40
CA MET A 63 -7.71 10.05 15.66
C MET A 63 -8.55 11.31 15.46
N PHE A 64 -8.34 12.04 14.36
CA PHE A 64 -9.02 13.30 14.07
C PHE A 64 -10.02 13.18 12.92
N LEU A 65 -9.72 12.34 11.93
CA LEU A 65 -10.49 12.15 10.71
C LEU A 65 -10.46 10.67 10.34
N THR A 66 -11.62 10.01 10.38
CA THR A 66 -11.72 8.61 9.95
C THR A 66 -11.43 8.52 8.46
N ILE A 67 -10.36 7.81 8.08
CA ILE A 67 -9.93 7.73 6.66
C ILE A 67 -10.63 6.62 5.87
N ARG A 68 -11.25 5.66 6.57
CA ARG A 68 -12.02 4.58 5.94
C ARG A 68 -13.49 4.96 5.95
N ALA A 69 -14.11 4.89 4.79
CA ALA A 69 -15.56 5.05 4.66
C ALA A 69 -16.32 4.04 5.53
N THR A 70 -17.55 4.39 5.90
CA THR A 70 -18.45 3.48 6.62
C THR A 70 -18.79 2.27 5.75
N ASP A 71 -19.29 1.20 6.36
CA ASP A 71 -19.69 0.01 5.60
C ASP A 71 -20.90 0.30 4.69
N GLU A 72 -21.78 1.23 5.08
CA GLU A 72 -22.89 1.71 4.23
C GLU A 72 -22.36 2.46 3.00
N GLU A 73 -21.41 3.39 3.18
CA GLU A 73 -20.79 4.14 2.07
C GLU A 73 -20.00 3.24 1.13
N GLN A 74 -19.30 2.22 1.64
CA GLN A 74 -18.61 1.24 0.80
C GLN A 74 -19.57 0.41 -0.06
N MET A 75 -20.76 0.09 0.47
CA MET A 75 -21.79 -0.66 -0.26
C MET A 75 -22.46 0.20 -1.33
N ALA A 76 -22.69 1.48 -1.07
CA ALA A 76 -23.24 2.42 -2.04
C ALA A 76 -22.21 2.84 -3.12
N GLY A 77 -20.93 2.91 -2.77
CA GLY A 77 -19.84 3.36 -3.62
C GLY A 77 -19.53 4.85 -3.42
N LEU A 78 -18.23 5.15 -3.28
CA LEU A 78 -17.73 6.48 -2.91
C LEU A 78 -18.10 7.60 -3.90
N ASP A 79 -18.22 7.28 -5.19
CA ASP A 79 -18.64 8.27 -6.19
C ASP A 79 -20.05 8.82 -5.86
N SER A 80 -20.97 7.95 -5.42
CA SER A 80 -22.32 8.37 -5.03
C SER A 80 -22.34 9.12 -3.70
N THR A 81 -21.56 8.67 -2.71
CA THR A 81 -21.64 9.20 -1.34
C THR A 81 -20.77 10.43 -1.10
N GLU A 82 -19.64 10.58 -1.81
CA GLU A 82 -18.75 11.74 -1.68
C GLU A 82 -18.96 12.79 -2.78
N ILE A 83 -19.22 12.35 -4.02
CA ILE A 83 -19.32 13.24 -5.19
C ILE A 83 -20.79 13.50 -5.58
N GLY A 84 -21.70 12.59 -5.25
CA GLY A 84 -23.14 12.72 -5.58
C GLY A 84 -23.48 12.29 -7.00
N VAL A 85 -22.63 11.48 -7.63
CA VAL A 85 -22.82 10.98 -9.01
C VAL A 85 -22.63 9.47 -9.05
N GLU A 86 -23.31 8.79 -9.97
CA GLU A 86 -22.99 7.41 -10.31
C GLU A 86 -21.77 7.39 -11.24
N ALA A 87 -20.89 6.41 -11.03
CA ALA A 87 -19.69 6.25 -11.84
C ALA A 87 -19.99 5.92 -13.31
N TYR A 88 -21.10 5.21 -13.53
CA TYR A 88 -21.45 4.56 -14.79
C TYR A 88 -22.98 4.58 -15.05
N PRO A 89 -23.64 5.76 -15.02
CA PRO A 89 -25.10 5.90 -15.09
C PRO A 89 -25.72 5.40 -16.41
N GLU A 90 -24.89 5.21 -17.44
CA GLU A 90 -25.30 4.68 -18.74
C GLU A 90 -25.49 3.16 -18.77
N PHE A 91 -25.15 2.45 -17.68
CA PHE A 91 -25.24 0.99 -17.58
C PHE A 91 -26.33 0.48 -16.62
N ASP A 92 -27.16 1.40 -16.10
CA ASP A 92 -28.32 1.11 -15.24
C ASP A 92 -29.61 0.76 -16.00
#